data_AF-A9U6X8-F1
#
_entry.id   AF-A9U6X8-F1
#
_cell.length_a   1.000
_cell.length_b   1.000
_cell.length_c   1.000
_cell.angle_alpha   90.00
_cell.angle_beta   90.00
_cell.angle_gamma   90.00
#
_symmetry.space_group_name_H-M   'P 1'
#
loop_
_entity.id
_entity.type
_entity.pdbx_description
1 polymer ?
#
loop_
_entity_poly.entity_id
_entity_poly.type
_entity_poly.pdbx_seq_one_letter_code
_entity_poly.pdbx_strand_id
1 'polypeptide(L)'
;MSFRKAGELLNLTQPAVSAQIKSLEDEFKTVLVDRNQPVTLTDRGEVFLSHAERILAIVEELKERLYDLDQTPQGHIVLGTTTSIAIQILPRVLSYFQNQFPLIKTSIMSMASSQIYTSVENGQID
;
A
#
# COMPACT_ATOMS: atom_id res chain seq x y z
N MET A 1 -11.62 15.86 -19.68
CA MET A 1 -10.16 15.76 -19.45
C MET A 1 -9.43 16.32 -20.68
N SER A 2 -8.18 16.78 -20.58
CA SER A 2 -7.40 17.21 -21.77
C SER A 2 -5.98 16.65 -21.71
N PHE A 3 -5.43 16.30 -22.88
CA PHE A 3 -4.05 15.81 -22.99
C PHE A 3 -3.01 16.81 -22.45
N ARG A 4 -3.31 18.12 -22.50
CA ARG A 4 -2.47 19.16 -21.89
C ARG A 4 -2.39 18.98 -20.37
N LYS A 5 -3.55 18.80 -19.71
CA LYS A 5 -3.61 18.58 -18.26
C LYS A 5 -2.93 17.27 -17.85
N ALA A 6 -3.06 16.22 -18.66
CA ALA A 6 -2.35 14.96 -18.43
C ALA A 6 -0.82 15.14 -18.56
N GLY A 7 -0.35 15.91 -19.54
CA GLY A 7 1.08 16.24 -19.68
C GLY A 7 1.63 16.96 -18.45
N GLU A 8 0.91 17.95 -17.94
CA GLU A 8 1.29 18.68 -16.72
C GLU A 8 1.41 17.75 -15.50
N LEU A 9 0.46 16.82 -15.31
CA LEU A 9 0.50 15.85 -14.21
C LEU A 9 1.64 14.84 -14.32
N LEU A 10 1.99 14.46 -15.55
CA LEU A 10 3.00 13.43 -15.82
C LEU A 10 4.40 14.03 -16.07
N ASN A 11 4.57 15.35 -15.98
CA ASN A 11 5.79 16.06 -16.39
C ASN A 11 6.20 15.74 -17.85
N LEU A 12 5.22 15.59 -18.73
CA LEU A 12 5.39 15.28 -20.15
C LEU A 12 4.80 16.39 -21.03
N THR A 13 5.31 16.50 -22.26
CA THR A 13 4.69 17.35 -23.27
C THR A 13 3.38 16.70 -23.74
N GLN A 14 2.41 17.53 -24.15
CA GLN A 14 1.14 17.03 -24.70
C GLN A 14 1.32 16.08 -25.91
N PRO A 15 2.26 16.34 -26.86
CA PRO A 15 2.58 15.38 -27.92
C PRO A 15 3.10 14.04 -27.41
N ALA A 16 3.91 14.02 -26.34
CA ALA A 16 4.42 12.78 -25.75
C ALA A 16 3.29 11.93 -25.15
N VAL A 17 2.34 12.55 -24.43
CA VAL A 17 1.17 11.82 -23.90
C VAL A 17 0.30 11.26 -25.03
N SER A 18 0.07 12.05 -26.09
CA SER A 18 -0.71 11.60 -27.25
C SER A 18 -0.03 10.43 -27.97
N ALA A 19 1.30 10.49 -28.12
CA ALA A 19 2.09 9.41 -28.72
C ALA A 19 2.03 8.12 -27.88
N GLN A 20 2.08 8.23 -26.54
CA GLN A 20 1.99 7.07 -25.66
C GLN A 20 0.62 6.40 -25.75
N ILE A 21 -0.47 7.18 -25.76
CA ILE A 21 -1.82 6.62 -25.97
C ILE A 21 -1.91 5.95 -27.34
N LYS A 22 -1.38 6.58 -28.39
CA LYS A 22 -1.40 5.98 -29.73
C LYS A 22 -0.61 4.66 -29.77
N SER A 23 0.54 4.59 -29.09
CA SER A 23 1.30 3.35 -28.98
C SER A 23 0.50 2.22 -28.33
N LEU A 24 -0.28 2.54 -27.28
CA LEU A 24 -1.19 1.56 -26.66
C LEU A 24 -2.31 1.16 -27.64
N GLU A 25 -2.92 2.13 -28.33
CA GLU A 25 -3.96 1.85 -29.31
C GLU A 25 -3.45 0.93 -30.45
N ASP A 26 -2.23 1.15 -30.91
CA ASP A 26 -1.56 0.36 -31.96
C ASP A 26 -1.21 -1.06 -31.47
N GLU A 27 -0.69 -1.19 -30.24
CA GLU A 27 -0.35 -2.47 -29.62
C GLU A 27 -1.59 -3.37 -29.42
N PHE A 28 -2.66 -2.79 -28.88
CA PHE A 28 -3.91 -3.51 -28.60
C PHE A 28 -4.88 -3.50 -29.78
N LYS A 29 -4.50 -2.88 -30.91
CA LYS A 29 -5.29 -2.76 -32.15
C LYS A 29 -6.71 -2.24 -31.89
N THR A 30 -6.84 -1.25 -31.03
CA THR A 30 -8.12 -0.66 -30.63
C THR A 30 -7.99 0.83 -30.31
N VAL A 31 -9.04 1.61 -30.57
CA VAL A 31 -9.13 2.99 -30.09
C VAL A 31 -9.57 2.99 -28.63
N LEU A 32 -8.78 3.60 -27.76
CA LEU A 32 -9.03 3.70 -26.31
C LEU A 32 -9.61 5.06 -25.94
N VAL A 33 -9.24 6.11 -26.69
CA VAL A 33 -9.64 7.49 -26.38
C VAL A 33 -10.35 8.13 -27.57
N ASP A 34 -11.57 8.62 -27.36
CA ASP A 34 -12.22 9.52 -28.28
C ASP A 34 -11.64 10.94 -28.10
N ARG A 35 -11.08 11.47 -29.18
CA ARG A 35 -10.40 12.77 -29.24
C ARG A 35 -11.36 13.91 -29.59
N ASN A 36 -12.65 13.63 -29.78
CA ASN A 36 -13.68 14.67 -29.84
C ASN A 36 -13.67 15.51 -28.56
N GLN A 37 -13.96 16.81 -28.64
CA GLN A 37 -13.95 17.67 -27.46
C GLN A 37 -15.34 17.60 -26.79
N PRO A 38 -15.46 17.17 -25.52
CA PRO A 38 -14.38 16.85 -24.58
C PRO A 38 -13.80 15.44 -24.78
N VAL A 39 -12.48 15.31 -24.60
CA VAL A 39 -11.77 14.02 -24.70
C VAL A 39 -12.34 13.04 -23.68
N THR A 40 -12.74 11.85 -24.15
CA THR A 40 -13.42 10.78 -23.40
C THR A 40 -12.81 9.42 -23.71
N LEU A 41 -13.12 8.41 -22.89
CA LEU A 41 -12.78 7.01 -23.19
C LEU A 41 -13.81 6.43 -24.14
N THR A 42 -13.39 5.46 -24.96
CA THR A 42 -14.32 4.56 -25.65
C THR A 42 -14.76 3.43 -24.71
N ASP A 43 -15.78 2.64 -25.07
CA ASP A 43 -16.15 1.43 -24.32
C ASP A 43 -14.96 0.48 -24.11
N ARG A 44 -14.08 0.38 -25.11
CA ARG A 44 -12.84 -0.42 -25.03
C ARG A 44 -11.80 0.25 -24.12
N GLY A 45 -11.76 1.58 -24.12
CA GLY A 45 -10.95 2.37 -23.19
C GLY A 45 -11.35 2.19 -21.73
N GLU A 46 -12.65 2.09 -21.43
CA GLU A 46 -13.14 1.82 -20.07
C GLU A 46 -12.72 0.43 -19.57
N VAL A 47 -12.88 -0.59 -20.41
CA VAL A 47 -12.42 -1.96 -20.09
C VAL A 47 -10.91 -1.97 -19.88
N PHE A 48 -10.15 -1.32 -20.77
CA PHE A 48 -8.70 -1.22 -20.66
C PHE A 48 -8.28 -0.54 -19.35
N LEU A 49 -8.91 0.58 -19.00
CA LEU A 49 -8.60 1.34 -17.78
C LEU A 49 -8.79 0.48 -16.53
N SER A 50 -9.92 -0.24 -16.42
CA SER A 50 -10.19 -1.10 -15.26
C SER A 50 -9.11 -2.17 -15.07
N HIS A 51 -8.60 -2.74 -16.16
CA HIS A 51 -7.51 -3.71 -16.10
C HIS A 51 -6.15 -3.05 -15.81
N ALA A 52 -5.87 -1.89 -16.41
CA ALA A 52 -4.64 -1.14 -16.19
C ALA A 52 -4.47 -0.73 -14.72
N GLU A 53 -5.52 -0.23 -14.08
CA GLU A 53 -5.50 0.13 -12.65
C GLU A 53 -5.18 -1.08 -11.76
N ARG A 54 -5.79 -2.24 -12.06
CA ARG A 54 -5.51 -3.48 -11.32
C ARG A 54 -4.07 -3.97 -11.50
N ILE A 55 -3.53 -3.87 -12.71
CA ILE A 55 -2.14 -4.26 -12.99
C ILE A 55 -1.19 -3.35 -12.22
N LEU A 56 -1.42 -2.04 -12.23
CA LEU A 56 -0.60 -1.08 -11.49
C LEU A 56 -0.63 -1.36 -9.98
N ALA A 57 -1.81 -1.64 -9.42
CA ALA A 57 -1.95 -2.00 -8.00
C ALA A 57 -1.16 -3.26 -7.65
N ILE A 58 -1.21 -4.31 -8.49
CA ILE A 58 -0.43 -5.53 -8.28
C ILE A 58 1.08 -5.25 -8.33
N VAL A 59 1.52 -4.38 -9.24
CA VAL A 59 2.95 -4.01 -9.34
C VAL A 59 3.40 -3.21 -8.12
N GLU A 60 2.56 -2.31 -7.58
CA GLU A 60 2.86 -1.61 -6.34
C GLU A 60 2.94 -2.56 -5.14
N GLU A 61 1.95 -3.45 -4.99
CA GLU A 61 1.95 -4.48 -3.95
C GLU A 61 3.21 -5.36 -4.02
N LEU A 62 3.64 -5.73 -5.23
CA LEU A 62 4.87 -6.48 -5.43
C LEU A 62 6.10 -5.69 -4.94
N LYS A 63 6.19 -4.40 -5.27
CA LYS A 63 7.31 -3.55 -4.81
C LYS A 63 7.34 -3.44 -3.30
N GLU A 64 6.20 -3.26 -2.66
CA GLU A 64 6.08 -3.21 -1.19
C GLU A 64 6.53 -4.53 -0.57
N ARG A 65 6.02 -5.66 -1.07
CA ARG A 65 6.40 -6.98 -0.56
C ARG A 65 7.88 -7.27 -0.74
N LEU A 66 8.48 -6.91 -1.88
CA LEU A 66 9.92 -7.07 -2.09
C LEU A 66 10.73 -6.17 -1.16
N TYR A 67 10.29 -4.93 -0.97
CA TYR A 67 10.90 -4.01 -0.01
C TYR A 67 10.84 -4.57 1.41
N ASP A 68 9.69 -5.10 1.84
CA ASP A 68 9.50 -5.71 3.15
C ASP A 68 10.34 -6.98 3.34
N LEU A 69 10.57 -7.77 2.28
CA LEU A 69 11.45 -8.93 2.32
C LEU A 69 12.92 -8.55 2.52
N ASP A 70 13.34 -7.41 1.95
CA ASP A 70 14.71 -6.90 2.08
C ASP A 70 14.91 -6.12 3.40
N GLN A 71 13.83 -5.64 4.03
CA GLN A 71 13.85 -4.97 5.32
C GLN A 71 13.76 -6.00 6.45
N THR A 72 14.83 -6.15 7.24
CA THR A 72 14.69 -6.86 8.53
C THR A 72 13.86 -5.96 9.46
N PRO A 73 12.68 -6.39 9.95
CA PRO A 73 11.87 -5.54 10.81
C PRO A 73 12.62 -5.17 12.09
N GLN A 74 12.74 -3.87 12.39
CA GLN A 74 13.43 -3.34 13.56
C GLN A 74 12.58 -2.27 14.23
N GLY A 75 12.70 -2.10 15.54
CA GLY A 75 11.96 -1.06 16.26
C GLY A 75 11.66 -1.43 17.71
N HIS A 76 10.68 -0.75 18.30
CA HIS A 76 10.20 -1.03 19.64
C HIS A 76 8.68 -1.18 19.63
N ILE A 77 8.18 -2.26 20.22
CA ILE A 77 6.75 -2.50 20.44
C ILE A 77 6.51 -2.51 21.95
N VAL A 78 5.52 -1.76 22.43
CA VAL A 78 5.11 -1.70 23.83
C VAL A 78 3.75 -2.38 23.96
N LEU A 79 3.75 -3.63 24.42
CA LEU A 79 2.56 -4.46 24.45
C LEU A 79 1.79 -4.27 25.76
N GLY A 80 0.62 -3.65 25.66
CA GLY A 80 -0.30 -3.52 26.79
C GLY A 80 -1.15 -4.78 26.97
N THR A 81 -1.19 -5.33 28.17
CA THR A 81 -1.97 -6.54 28.43
C THR A 81 -2.46 -6.64 29.87
N THR A 82 -3.30 -7.63 30.15
CA THR A 82 -3.65 -7.97 31.53
C THR A 82 -2.61 -8.91 32.14
N THR A 83 -2.48 -8.89 33.46
CA THR A 83 -1.51 -9.73 34.19
C THR A 83 -1.65 -11.22 33.88
N SER A 84 -2.89 -11.69 33.70
CA SER A 84 -3.16 -13.09 33.38
C SER A 84 -2.54 -13.52 32.04
N ILE A 85 -2.73 -12.72 30.99
CA ILE A 85 -2.20 -12.97 29.64
C ILE A 85 -0.68 -12.81 29.63
N ALA A 86 -0.16 -11.80 30.35
CA ALA A 86 1.29 -11.57 30.48
C ALA A 86 2.05 -12.77 31.01
N ILE A 87 1.46 -13.50 31.97
CA ILE A 87 2.12 -14.63 32.62
C ILE A 87 1.87 -15.94 31.87
N GLN A 88 0.65 -16.16 31.37
CA GLN A 88 0.24 -17.47 30.85
C GLN A 88 0.51 -17.65 29.35
N ILE A 89 0.47 -16.56 28.56
CA ILE A 89 0.44 -16.65 27.10
C ILE A 89 1.67 -16.00 26.49
N LEU A 90 2.01 -14.77 26.93
CA LEU A 90 3.07 -13.99 26.31
C LEU A 90 4.46 -14.67 26.30
N PRO A 91 4.91 -15.45 27.31
CA PRO A 91 6.24 -16.05 27.26
C PRO A 91 6.44 -16.95 26.04
N ARG A 92 5.43 -17.74 25.67
CA ARG A 92 5.48 -18.65 24.51
C ARG A 92 5.41 -17.88 23.18
N VAL A 93 4.53 -16.89 23.12
CA VAL A 93 4.33 -16.06 21.91
C VAL A 93 5.56 -15.20 21.63
N LEU A 94 6.11 -14.55 22.66
CA LEU A 94 7.29 -13.70 22.55
C LEU A 94 8.54 -14.49 22.20
N SER A 95 8.69 -15.72 22.70
CA SER A 95 9.80 -16.58 22.30
C SER A 95 9.76 -16.90 20.80
N TYR A 96 8.58 -17.23 20.25
CA TYR A 96 8.43 -17.43 18.81
C TYR A 96 8.67 -16.13 18.01
N PHE A 97 8.09 -15.03 18.48
CA PHE A 97 8.19 -13.72 17.83
C PHE A 97 9.62 -13.19 17.78
N GLN A 98 10.36 -13.24 18.90
CA GLN A 98 11.76 -12.79 18.96
C GLN A 98 12.69 -13.64 18.09
N ASN A 99 12.39 -14.92 17.88
CA ASN A 99 13.15 -15.76 16.95
C ASN A 99 12.92 -15.38 15.48
N GLN A 100 11.72 -14.92 15.14
CA GLN A 100 11.36 -14.49 13.78
C GLN A 100 11.78 -13.03 13.51
N PHE A 101 11.74 -12.17 14.52
CA PHE A 101 12.02 -10.73 14.43
C PHE A 101 13.03 -10.28 15.49
N PRO A 102 14.31 -10.68 15.37
CA PRO A 102 15.32 -10.47 16.41
C PRO A 102 15.69 -8.99 16.64
N LEU A 103 15.37 -8.11 15.70
CA LEU A 103 15.69 -6.68 15.77
C LEU A 103 14.52 -5.82 16.32
N ILE A 104 13.37 -6.43 16.60
CA ILE A 104 12.25 -5.77 17.31
C ILE A 104 12.43 -5.96 18.81
N LYS A 105 12.54 -4.84 19.54
CA LYS A 105 12.53 -4.84 21.01
C LYS A 105 11.10 -4.81 21.52
N THR A 106 10.73 -5.71 22.42
CA THR A 106 9.38 -5.76 23.00
C THR A 106 9.40 -5.37 24.48
N SER A 107 8.59 -4.39 24.87
CA SER A 107 8.26 -4.07 26.27
C SER A 107 6.86 -4.57 26.59
N ILE A 108 6.62 -4.98 27.84
CA ILE A 108 5.29 -5.44 28.28
C ILE A 108 4.82 -4.53 29.40
N MET A 109 3.61 -3.99 29.26
CA MET A 109 2.94 -3.21 30.29
C MET A 109 1.69 -3.95 30.75
N SER A 110 1.73 -4.48 31.98
CA SER A 110 0.58 -5.12 32.60
C SER A 110 -0.31 -4.07 33.26
N MET A 111 -1.58 -4.01 32.89
CA MET A 111 -2.58 -3.08 33.44
C MET A 111 -3.98 -3.70 33.48
N ALA A 112 -4.93 -2.99 34.09
CA ALA A 112 -6.34 -3.40 34.07
C ALA A 112 -6.90 -3.27 32.64
N SER A 113 -7.83 -4.14 32.24
CA SER A 113 -8.43 -4.10 30.90
C SER A 113 -9.07 -2.75 30.56
N SER A 114 -9.64 -2.07 31.56
CA SER A 114 -10.21 -0.73 31.40
C SER A 114 -9.18 0.35 31.08
N GLN A 115 -7.90 0.13 31.39
CA GLN A 115 -6.81 1.09 31.16
C GLN A 115 -6.14 0.89 29.81
N ILE A 116 -6.19 -0.33 29.25
CA ILE A 116 -5.56 -0.67 27.96
C ILE A 116 -6.09 0.26 26.86
N TYR A 117 -7.40 0.40 26.73
CA TYR A 117 -7.99 1.21 25.67
C TYR A 117 -7.49 2.66 25.68
N THR A 118 -7.50 3.30 26.86
CA THR A 118 -7.00 4.67 27.03
C THR A 118 -5.49 4.78 26.80
N SER A 119 -4.71 3.76 27.15
CA SER A 119 -3.26 3.76 26.90
C SER A 119 -2.91 3.58 25.42
N VAL A 120 -3.73 2.86 24.63
CA VAL A 120 -3.61 2.79 23.16
C VAL A 120 -3.92 4.16 22.53
N GLU A 121 -5.03 4.79 22.92
CA GLU A 121 -5.41 6.12 22.41
C GLU A 121 -4.34 7.19 22.67
N ASN A 122 -3.62 7.08 23.80
CA ASN A 122 -2.54 8.00 24.17
C ASN A 122 -1.17 7.61 23.59
N GLY A 123 -1.07 6.54 22.81
CA GLY A 123 0.19 6.06 22.20
C GLY A 123 1.24 5.58 23.22
N GLN A 124 0.82 5.16 24.42
CA GLN A 124 1.71 4.63 25.45
C GLN A 124 1.99 3.14 25.26
N ILE A 125 1.08 2.46 24.57
CA ILE A 125 1.14 1.05 24.20
C ILE A 125 0.62 0.90 22.77
N ASP A 126 1.06 -0.16 22.10
CA ASP A 126 0.64 -0.58 20.76
C ASP A 126 -0.49 -1.63 20.81
#